data_AF-A0A2U1E6Y6-F1
#
_entry.id   AF-A0A2U1E6Y6-F1
#
_cell.length_a   1.000
_cell.length_b   1.000
_cell.length_c   1.000
_cell.angle_alpha   90.00
_cell.angle_beta   90.00
_cell.angle_gamma   90.00
#
_symmetry.space_group_name_H-M   'P 1'
#
loop_
_entity.id
_entity.type
_entity.pdbx_description
1 polymer ?
#
loop_
_entity_poly.entity_id
_entity_poly.type
_entity_poly.pdbx_seq_one_letter_code
_entity_poly.pdbx_strand_id
1 'polypeptide(L)'
;MNKDIIAADIRLLCIGFLYAFILFLITNFHTTFRSRVAIADVETETIELSEKEIADLKTLTYYYDATLSKPTSKEREKKDWIAPANDALFSSVFTDMDTFFELRKKYILNKKNLSRINNIIKKAIENYDGKTMSTISFEYKGYKFKFPISVERSVSR
;
A
#
# COMPACT_ATOMS: atom_id res chain seq x y z
N MET A 1 -43.71 42.24 13.80
CA MET A 1 -42.31 42.45 13.40
C MET A 1 -41.29 41.74 14.31
N ASN A 2 -41.68 40.67 15.06
CA ASN A 2 -40.75 39.92 15.92
C ASN A 2 -40.49 38.48 15.43
N LYS A 3 -41.38 37.90 14.63
CA LYS A 3 -41.25 36.49 14.19
C LYS A 3 -40.13 36.29 13.18
N ASP A 4 -39.90 37.27 12.30
CA ASP A 4 -38.86 37.17 11.27
C ASP A 4 -37.45 37.34 11.83
N ILE A 5 -37.29 38.17 12.87
CA ILE A 5 -36.02 38.35 13.59
C ILE A 5 -35.67 37.07 14.36
N ILE A 6 -36.64 36.50 15.10
CA ILE A 6 -36.46 35.23 15.81
C ILE A 6 -36.12 34.09 14.83
N ALA A 7 -36.76 34.05 13.66
CA ALA A 7 -36.45 33.06 12.63
C ALA A 7 -35.05 33.25 12.03
N ALA A 8 -34.58 34.50 11.88
CA ALA A 8 -33.23 34.81 11.42
C ALA A 8 -32.17 34.38 12.44
N ASP A 9 -32.39 34.64 13.73
CA ASP A 9 -31.50 34.24 14.82
C ASP A 9 -31.40 32.72 14.96
N ILE A 10 -32.52 32.00 14.83
CA ILE A 10 -32.54 30.52 14.82
C ILE A 10 -31.75 29.97 13.63
N ARG A 11 -31.91 30.55 12.43
CA ARG A 11 -31.14 30.14 11.24
C ARG A 11 -29.65 30.37 11.43
N LEU A 12 -29.26 31.50 11.99
CA LEU A 12 -27.85 31.82 12.28
C LEU A 12 -27.25 30.80 13.27
N LEU A 13 -27.99 30.47 14.34
CA LEU A 13 -27.61 29.45 15.31
C LEU A 13 -27.45 28.06 14.67
N CYS A 14 -28.41 27.64 13.84
CA CYS A 14 -28.33 26.36 13.12
C CYS A 14 -27.11 26.29 12.19
N ILE A 15 -26.80 27.38 11.48
CA ILE A 15 -25.63 27.47 10.61
C ILE A 15 -24.34 27.41 11.44
N GLY A 16 -24.28 28.11 12.57
CA GLY A 16 -23.15 28.05 13.49
C GLY A 16 -22.89 26.65 14.05
N PHE A 17 -23.95 25.95 14.47
CA PHE A 17 -23.87 24.55 14.91
C PHE A 17 -23.40 23.62 13.81
N LEU A 18 -23.87 23.81 12.58
CA LEU A 18 -23.43 23.01 11.43
C LEU A 18 -21.92 23.18 11.18
N TYR A 19 -21.42 24.41 11.19
CA TYR A 19 -19.99 24.67 11.02
C TYR A 19 -19.15 24.11 12.17
N ALA A 20 -19.61 24.24 13.42
CA ALA A 20 -18.95 23.63 14.58
C ALA A 20 -18.89 22.10 14.46
N PHE A 21 -19.97 21.47 13.98
CA PHE A 21 -20.03 20.03 13.74
C PHE A 21 -19.09 19.59 12.62
N ILE A 22 -19.00 20.34 11.52
CA ILE A 22 -18.04 20.08 10.43
C ILE A 22 -16.60 20.20 10.93
N LEU A 23 -16.28 21.24 11.72
CA LEU A 23 -14.95 21.40 12.32
C LEU A 23 -14.63 20.26 13.30
N PHE A 24 -15.60 19.82 14.10
CA PHE A 24 -15.47 18.66 14.97
C PHE A 24 -15.17 17.39 14.16
N LEU A 25 -15.88 17.15 13.05
CA LEU A 25 -15.62 16.02 12.16
C LEU A 25 -14.21 16.09 11.55
N ILE A 26 -13.79 17.25 11.04
CA ILE A 26 -12.45 17.42 10.46
C ILE A 26 -11.36 17.14 11.51
N THR A 27 -11.52 17.69 12.71
CA THR A 27 -10.53 17.57 13.79
C THR A 27 -10.46 16.13 14.30
N ASN A 28 -11.61 15.49 14.55
CA ASN A 28 -11.66 14.10 15.02
C ASN A 28 -11.26 13.10 13.95
N PHE A 29 -11.57 13.37 12.67
CA PHE A 29 -11.09 12.54 11.58
C PHE A 29 -9.56 12.60 11.48
N HIS A 30 -8.97 13.80 11.57
CA HIS A 30 -7.51 13.96 11.59
C HIS A 30 -6.84 13.29 12.80
N THR A 31 -7.36 13.47 14.01
CA THR A 31 -6.77 12.88 15.23
C THR A 31 -6.94 11.36 15.26
N THR A 32 -8.10 10.82 14.89
CA THR A 32 -8.35 9.37 14.86
C THR A 32 -7.55 8.68 13.75
N PHE A 33 -7.39 9.31 12.59
CA PHE A 33 -6.57 8.77 11.51
C PHE A 33 -5.08 8.80 11.88
N ARG A 34 -4.59 9.88 12.50
CA ARG A 34 -3.18 9.98 12.94
C ARG A 34 -2.86 9.06 14.12
N SER A 35 -3.82 8.79 15.01
CA SER A 35 -3.71 7.84 16.12
C SER A 35 -3.71 6.37 15.68
N ARG A 36 -4.38 6.02 14.57
CA ARG A 36 -4.33 4.67 13.98
C ARG A 36 -3.14 4.44 13.04
N VAL A 37 -2.42 5.51 12.68
CA VAL A 37 -1.05 5.43 12.13
C VAL A 37 -0.05 5.48 13.30
N ALA A 38 -0.40 4.83 14.42
CA ALA A 38 0.56 4.50 15.46
C ALA A 38 1.47 3.41 14.89
N ILE A 39 2.68 3.82 14.50
CA ILE A 39 3.91 3.02 14.44
C ILE A 39 3.67 1.65 13.80
N ALA A 40 3.53 1.62 12.47
CA ALA A 40 3.92 0.40 11.77
C ALA A 40 5.42 0.24 12.02
N ASP A 41 5.83 -0.77 12.77
CA ASP A 41 7.24 -1.14 12.85
C ASP A 41 7.69 -1.51 11.45
N VAL A 42 8.45 -0.59 10.84
CA VAL A 42 9.02 -0.77 9.52
C VAL A 42 10.41 -1.34 9.71
N GLU A 43 10.56 -2.62 9.39
CA GLU A 43 11.84 -3.33 9.40
C GLU A 43 12.47 -3.24 8.01
N THR A 44 13.78 -3.02 7.93
CA THR A 44 14.53 -3.15 6.68
C THR A 44 15.62 -4.19 6.84
N GLU A 45 15.72 -5.08 5.85
CA GLU A 45 16.72 -6.14 5.83
C GLU A 45 17.41 -6.16 4.47
N THR A 46 18.72 -6.40 4.46
CA THR A 46 19.50 -6.57 3.23
C THR A 46 19.74 -8.05 2.99
N ILE A 47 19.41 -8.52 1.80
CA ILE A 47 19.37 -9.93 1.42
C ILE A 47 20.30 -10.14 0.23
N GLU A 48 21.17 -11.14 0.30
CA GLU A 48 22.00 -11.54 -0.84
C GLU A 48 21.14 -12.22 -1.91
N LEU A 49 21.39 -11.89 -3.17
CA LEU A 49 20.67 -12.45 -4.31
C LEU A 49 21.60 -13.05 -5.35
N SER A 50 21.17 -14.16 -5.91
CA SER A 50 21.73 -14.77 -7.10
C SER A 50 21.19 -14.10 -8.38
N GLU A 51 21.89 -14.29 -9.50
CA GLU A 51 21.42 -13.81 -10.81
C GLU A 51 20.05 -14.40 -11.21
N LYS A 52 19.79 -15.64 -10.81
CA LYS A 52 18.51 -16.32 -11.03
C LYS A 52 17.37 -15.60 -10.30
N GLU A 53 17.59 -15.21 -9.05
CA GLU A 53 16.56 -14.52 -8.25
C GLU A 53 16.24 -13.12 -8.79
N ILE A 54 17.22 -12.44 -9.37
CA ILE A 54 16.99 -11.18 -10.10
C ILE A 54 16.18 -11.40 -11.37
N ALA A 55 16.44 -12.48 -12.11
CA ALA A 55 15.65 -12.83 -13.29
C ALA A 55 14.19 -13.17 -12.93
N ASP A 56 13.98 -13.88 -11.82
CA ASP A 56 12.66 -14.19 -11.29
C ASP A 56 11.92 -12.92 -10.87
N LEU A 57 12.60 -11.97 -10.21
CA LEU A 57 12.06 -10.65 -9.88
C LEU A 57 11.62 -9.87 -11.13
N LYS A 58 12.44 -9.85 -12.20
CA LYS A 58 12.08 -9.21 -13.46
C LYS A 58 10.81 -9.83 -14.06
N THR A 59 10.73 -11.16 -14.07
CA THR A 59 9.55 -11.91 -14.56
C THR A 59 8.30 -11.57 -13.74
N LEU A 60 8.43 -11.50 -12.42
CA LEU A 60 7.34 -11.09 -11.53
C LEU A 60 6.83 -9.67 -11.84
N THR A 61 7.73 -8.71 -12.05
CA THR A 61 7.30 -7.33 -12.35
C THR A 61 6.57 -7.21 -13.68
N TYR A 62 6.94 -8.02 -14.68
CA TYR A 62 6.25 -8.12 -15.96
C TYR A 62 4.84 -8.72 -15.80
N TYR A 63 4.71 -9.76 -14.98
CA TYR A 63 3.40 -10.34 -14.64
C TYR A 63 2.48 -9.31 -13.96
N TYR A 64 3.00 -8.54 -13.01
CA TYR A 64 2.22 -7.48 -12.37
C TYR A 64 1.77 -6.39 -13.36
N ASP A 65 2.59 -5.98 -14.32
CA ASP A 65 2.15 -5.04 -15.37
C ASP A 65 1.06 -5.63 -16.27
N ALA A 66 1.20 -6.90 -16.66
CA ALA A 66 0.23 -7.59 -17.52
C ALA A 66 -1.14 -7.71 -16.83
N THR A 67 -1.16 -8.03 -15.54
CA THR A 67 -2.41 -8.12 -14.75
C THR A 67 -3.05 -6.77 -14.47
N LEU A 68 -2.28 -5.68 -14.44
CA LEU A 68 -2.81 -4.33 -14.23
C LEU A 68 -3.43 -3.75 -15.49
N SER A 69 -2.83 -4.01 -16.66
CA SER A 69 -3.19 -3.41 -17.95
C SER A 69 -4.48 -3.96 -18.59
N LYS A 70 -4.87 -5.21 -18.29
CA LYS A 70 -6.05 -5.84 -18.92
C LYS A 70 -7.26 -5.90 -17.96
N PRO A 71 -8.49 -5.74 -18.48
CA PRO A 71 -9.68 -6.22 -17.79
C PRO A 71 -9.68 -7.74 -17.87
N THR A 72 -9.09 -8.38 -16.88
CA THR A 72 -8.99 -9.84 -16.79
C THR A 72 -10.07 -10.34 -15.82
N SER A 73 -10.77 -11.42 -16.14
CA SER A 73 -11.74 -12.01 -15.20
C SER A 73 -11.01 -12.53 -13.95
N LYS A 74 -11.68 -12.54 -12.80
CA LYS A 74 -11.08 -12.98 -11.53
C LYS A 74 -10.59 -14.43 -11.59
N GLU A 75 -11.29 -15.33 -12.31
CA GLU A 75 -10.81 -16.71 -12.48
C GLU A 75 -9.53 -16.79 -13.31
N ARG A 76 -9.41 -15.96 -14.35
CA ARG A 76 -8.23 -15.96 -15.21
C ARG A 76 -7.02 -15.35 -14.52
N GLU A 77 -7.20 -14.28 -13.73
CA GLU A 77 -6.12 -13.75 -12.89
C GLU A 77 -5.57 -14.79 -11.92
N LYS A 78 -6.44 -15.61 -11.32
CA LYS A 78 -6.04 -16.69 -10.39
C LYS A 78 -5.29 -17.82 -11.11
N LYS A 79 -5.73 -18.20 -12.30
CA LYS A 79 -5.09 -19.25 -13.10
C LYS A 79 -3.69 -18.86 -13.58
N ASP A 80 -3.52 -17.60 -14.00
CA ASP A 80 -2.27 -17.11 -14.57
C ASP A 80 -1.33 -16.53 -13.48
N TRP A 81 -1.64 -16.75 -12.19
CA TRP A 81 -0.89 -16.19 -11.07
C TRP A 81 0.48 -16.81 -10.90
N ILE A 82 1.47 -15.94 -10.66
CA ILE A 82 2.86 -16.31 -10.42
C ILE A 82 3.22 -15.87 -9.00
N ALA A 83 3.65 -16.82 -8.19
CA ALA A 83 4.22 -16.55 -6.88
C ALA A 83 5.67 -16.05 -7.03
N PRO A 84 6.12 -15.07 -6.23
CA PRO A 84 7.54 -14.83 -6.04
C PRO A 84 8.22 -16.08 -5.46
N ALA A 85 9.43 -16.40 -5.91
CA ALA A 85 10.13 -17.62 -5.52
C ALA A 85 10.96 -17.51 -4.24
N ASN A 86 11.30 -16.28 -3.81
CA ASN A 86 12.18 -16.04 -2.67
C ASN A 86 11.39 -15.48 -1.48
N ASP A 87 11.16 -16.33 -0.48
CA ASP A 87 10.44 -16.00 0.77
C ASP A 87 11.25 -15.07 1.70
N ALA A 88 12.55 -14.94 1.47
CA ALA A 88 13.35 -13.93 2.16
C ALA A 88 12.99 -12.53 1.63
N LEU A 89 12.70 -12.38 0.34
CA LEU A 89 12.29 -11.11 -0.28
C LEU A 89 10.82 -10.77 -0.05
N PHE A 90 9.95 -11.78 0.04
CA PHE A 90 8.51 -11.60 0.03
C PHE A 90 7.81 -12.29 1.20
N SER A 91 6.79 -11.65 1.74
CA SER A 91 5.87 -12.24 2.72
C SER A 91 4.80 -13.11 2.05
N SER A 92 4.09 -13.91 2.86
CA SER A 92 2.91 -14.69 2.44
C SER A 92 1.83 -13.90 1.70
N VAL A 93 1.72 -12.59 1.96
CA VAL A 93 0.88 -11.66 1.20
C VAL A 93 1.09 -11.76 -0.33
N PHE A 94 2.30 -12.08 -0.77
CA PHE A 94 2.67 -12.22 -2.18
C PHE A 94 2.97 -13.66 -2.58
N THR A 95 3.44 -14.51 -1.65
CA THR A 95 3.86 -15.89 -1.96
C THR A 95 2.74 -16.92 -1.78
N ASP A 96 1.68 -16.60 -1.03
CA ASP A 96 0.48 -17.44 -0.90
C ASP A 96 -0.66 -16.93 -1.79
N MET A 97 -1.18 -17.82 -2.64
CA MET A 97 -2.20 -17.48 -3.64
C MET A 97 -3.49 -17.00 -2.97
N ASP A 98 -3.95 -17.75 -1.97
CA ASP A 98 -5.24 -17.48 -1.36
C ASP A 98 -5.22 -16.18 -0.56
N THR A 99 -4.13 -15.91 0.16
CA THR A 99 -3.86 -14.63 0.84
C THR A 99 -3.80 -13.47 -0.16
N PHE A 100 -3.06 -13.61 -1.26
CA PHE A 100 -2.96 -12.56 -2.29
C PHE A 100 -4.35 -12.19 -2.84
N PHE A 101 -5.15 -13.18 -3.22
CA PHE A 101 -6.49 -12.94 -3.75
C PHE A 101 -7.52 -12.52 -2.69
N GLU A 102 -7.36 -12.93 -1.43
CA GLU A 102 -8.14 -12.38 -0.31
C GLU A 102 -7.89 -10.87 -0.17
N LEU A 103 -6.63 -10.45 -0.20
CA LEU A 103 -6.25 -9.04 -0.09
C LEU A 103 -6.68 -8.20 -1.31
N ARG A 104 -6.73 -8.82 -2.50
CA ARG A 104 -7.38 -8.22 -3.69
C ARG A 104 -8.87 -8.00 -3.46
N LYS A 105 -9.60 -8.98 -2.90
CA LYS A 105 -11.03 -8.87 -2.57
C LYS A 105 -11.30 -7.82 -1.50
N LYS A 106 -10.42 -7.69 -0.50
CA LYS A 106 -10.49 -6.66 0.56
C LYS A 106 -10.06 -5.26 0.09
N TYR A 107 -9.78 -5.07 -1.21
CA TYR A 107 -9.28 -3.82 -1.79
C TYR A 107 -7.94 -3.32 -1.21
N ILE A 108 -7.20 -4.17 -0.49
CA ILE A 108 -5.89 -3.84 0.09
C ILE A 108 -4.82 -3.90 -1.01
N LEU A 109 -4.76 -5.01 -1.76
CA LEU A 109 -3.89 -5.17 -2.94
C LEU A 109 -4.60 -4.77 -4.24
N ASN A 110 -5.41 -3.71 -4.22
CA ASN A 110 -6.08 -3.21 -5.42
C ASN A 110 -5.06 -2.80 -6.52
N LYS A 111 -5.54 -2.56 -7.74
CA LYS A 111 -4.69 -2.21 -8.90
C LYS A 111 -3.71 -1.05 -8.61
N LYS A 112 -4.17 0.00 -7.92
CA LYS A 112 -3.34 1.17 -7.59
C LYS A 112 -2.21 0.81 -6.62
N ASN A 113 -2.51 0.04 -5.58
CA ASN A 113 -1.52 -0.35 -4.59
C ASN A 113 -0.52 -1.37 -5.15
N LEU A 114 -1.01 -2.36 -5.92
CA LEU A 114 -0.14 -3.32 -6.59
C LEU A 114 0.77 -2.64 -7.62
N SER A 115 0.26 -1.66 -8.38
CA SER A 115 1.06 -0.84 -9.30
C SER A 115 2.17 -0.06 -8.58
N ARG A 116 1.85 0.54 -7.43
CA ARG A 116 2.86 1.25 -6.61
C ARG A 116 3.93 0.30 -6.10
N ILE A 117 3.55 -0.85 -5.57
CA ILE A 117 4.49 -1.88 -5.11
C ILE A 117 5.35 -2.36 -6.29
N ASN A 118 4.76 -2.61 -7.45
CA ASN A 118 5.51 -3.04 -8.64
C ASN A 118 6.56 -2.00 -9.06
N ASN A 119 6.22 -0.72 -9.02
CA ASN A 119 7.16 0.36 -9.34
C ASN A 119 8.31 0.46 -8.31
N ILE A 120 8.03 0.20 -7.04
CA ILE A 120 9.06 0.15 -5.99
C ILE A 120 10.02 -1.02 -6.26
N ILE A 121 9.50 -2.20 -6.58
CA ILE A 121 10.30 -3.38 -6.90
C ILE A 121 11.15 -3.13 -8.16
N LYS A 122 10.59 -2.51 -9.21
CA LYS A 122 11.35 -2.14 -10.41
C LYS A 122 12.52 -1.22 -10.10
N LYS A 123 12.31 -0.18 -9.29
CA LYS A 123 13.40 0.69 -8.81
C LYS A 123 14.45 -0.08 -8.01
N ALA A 124 14.02 -1.05 -7.21
CA ALA A 124 14.93 -1.92 -6.47
C ALA A 124 15.81 -2.75 -7.43
N ILE A 125 15.22 -3.31 -8.49
CA ILE A 125 15.94 -4.04 -9.54
C ILE A 125 16.91 -3.12 -10.30
N GLU A 126 16.49 -1.90 -10.64
CA GLU A 126 17.33 -0.91 -11.34
C GLU A 126 18.55 -0.51 -10.52
N ASN A 127 18.41 -0.41 -9.19
CA ASN A 127 19.48 -0.03 -8.26
C ASN A 127 20.20 -1.24 -7.65
N TYR A 128 19.97 -2.44 -8.15
CA TYR A 128 20.63 -3.65 -7.66
C TYR A 128 22.14 -3.58 -7.87
N ASP A 129 22.92 -3.78 -6.80
CA ASP A 129 24.38 -3.61 -6.81
C ASP A 129 25.14 -4.86 -7.29
N GLY A 130 24.42 -5.86 -7.81
CA GLY A 130 24.98 -7.13 -8.26
C GLY A 130 25.12 -8.17 -7.15
N LYS A 131 24.86 -7.83 -5.87
CA LYS A 131 25.02 -8.75 -4.74
C LYS A 131 23.85 -8.77 -3.78
N THR A 132 23.30 -7.61 -3.44
CA THR A 132 22.35 -7.45 -2.34
C THR A 132 21.15 -6.60 -2.70
N MET A 133 20.03 -6.91 -2.05
CA MET A 133 18.77 -6.21 -2.21
C MET A 133 18.18 -5.92 -0.84
N SER A 134 17.75 -4.69 -0.63
CA SER A 134 17.03 -4.34 0.59
C SER A 134 15.56 -4.71 0.48
N THR A 135 14.96 -5.07 1.59
CA THR A 135 13.52 -5.32 1.73
C THR A 135 12.96 -4.37 2.77
N ILE A 136 11.66 -4.09 2.63
CA ILE A 136 10.87 -3.45 3.67
C ILE A 136 9.91 -4.49 4.24
N SER A 137 9.71 -4.51 5.55
CA SER A 137 8.64 -5.26 6.18
C SER A 137 7.83 -4.40 7.14
N PHE A 138 6.51 -4.58 7.13
CA PHE A 138 5.60 -3.87 8.03
C PHE A 138 4.30 -4.65 8.18
N GLU A 139 3.60 -4.46 9.30
CA GLU A 139 2.26 -4.98 9.49
C GLU A 139 1.18 -3.98 9.05
N TYR A 140 0.16 -4.49 8.36
CA TYR A 140 -1.01 -3.71 8.00
C TYR A 140 -2.28 -4.56 8.07
N LYS A 141 -3.21 -4.15 8.94
CA LYS A 141 -4.50 -4.83 9.15
C LYS A 141 -4.37 -6.34 9.45
N GLY A 142 -3.35 -6.72 10.23
CA GLY A 142 -3.11 -8.12 10.60
C GLY A 142 -2.38 -8.95 9.54
N TYR A 143 -1.86 -8.32 8.48
CA TYR A 143 -1.03 -8.97 7.47
C TYR A 143 0.38 -8.40 7.49
N LYS A 144 1.40 -9.26 7.51
CA LYS A 144 2.80 -8.86 7.34
C LYS A 144 3.08 -8.67 5.85
N PHE A 145 3.39 -7.45 5.46
CA PHE A 145 3.91 -7.13 4.13
C PHE A 145 5.43 -7.20 4.18
N LYS A 146 6.03 -7.85 3.19
CA LYS A 146 7.47 -7.82 2.92
C LYS A 146 7.69 -7.82 1.41
N PHE A 147 8.51 -6.90 0.90
CA PHE A 147 8.88 -6.83 -0.51
C PHE A 147 10.20 -6.05 -0.73
N PRO A 148 10.88 -6.25 -1.88
CA PRO A 148 12.11 -5.53 -2.21
C PRO A 148 11.93 -4.00 -2.35
N ILE A 149 12.90 -3.23 -1.88
CA ILE A 149 12.99 -1.78 -2.04
C ILE A 149 14.41 -1.34 -2.43
N SER A 150 14.48 -0.22 -3.14
CA SER A 150 15.73 0.53 -3.25
C SER A 150 15.90 1.41 -2.01
N VAL A 151 16.99 1.25 -1.28
CA VAL A 151 17.42 2.21 -0.25
C VAL A 151 18.47 3.08 -0.90
N GLU A 152 18.24 4.40 -0.98
CA GLU A 152 19.31 5.33 -1.39
C GLU A 152 20.44 5.19 -0.38
N ARG A 153 21.58 4.62 -0.81
CA ARG A 153 22.80 4.68 -0.03
C ARG A 153 23.17 6.16 0.05
N SER A 154 23.11 6.75 1.24
CA SER A 154 23.65 8.09 1.46
C SER A 154 25.09 8.07 0.99
N VAL A 155 25.37 8.73 -0.13
CA VAL A 155 26.73 8.92 -0.61
C VAL A 155 27.40 9.81 0.41
N SER A 156 28.19 9.24 1.33
CA SER A 156 29.16 10.04 2.09
C SER A 156 30.18 10.51 1.05
N ARG A 157 30.03 11.76 0.62
CA ARG A 157 31.10 12.49 -0.08
C ARG A 157 32.23 12.77 0.88
#